data_AF-A0A3M5UDU7-F1
#
_entry.id   AF-A0A3M5UDU7-F1
#
_cell.length_a   1.000
_cell.length_b   1.000
_cell.length_c   1.000
_cell.angle_alpha   90.00
_cell.angle_beta   90.00
_cell.angle_gamma   90.00
#
_symmetry.space_group_name_H-M   'P 1'
#
loop_
_entity.id
_entity.type
_entity.pdbx_description
1 polymer ?
#
loop_
_entity_poly.entity_id
_entity_poly.type
_entity_poly.pdbx_seq_one_letter_code
_entity_poly.pdbx_strand_id
1 'polypeptide(L)' 'MSPATLKRKLHKHGTSFQAQHALARKHVALSLYQIKGMSNEAVAEYLNFNDPANFRRSFKRWTGSTPTLIQRLFNFD' A
#
# COMPACT_ATOMS: atom_id res chain seq x y z
N MET A 1 -17.00 2.28 -19.42
CA MET A 1 -17.18 3.51 -18.61
C MET A 1 -15.98 4.41 -18.85
N SER A 2 -16.17 5.69 -19.16
CA SER A 2 -15.04 6.60 -19.42
C SER A 2 -14.29 6.99 -18.13
N PRO A 3 -13.00 7.38 -18.20
CA PRO A 3 -12.24 7.87 -17.05
C PRO A 3 -12.92 9.03 -16.30
N ALA A 4 -13.54 9.97 -17.03
CA ALA A 4 -14.30 11.08 -16.45
C ALA A 4 -15.53 10.59 -15.65
N THR A 5 -16.23 9.58 -16.17
CA THR A 5 -17.37 8.97 -15.48
C THR A 5 -16.94 8.28 -14.20
N LEU A 6 -15.83 7.53 -14.24
CA LEU A 6 -15.27 6.88 -13.05
C LEU A 6 -14.85 7.91 -11.99
N LYS A 7 -14.13 8.96 -12.39
CA LYS A 7 -13.70 10.04 -11.49
C LYS A 7 -14.89 10.69 -10.79
N ARG A 8 -15.97 11.02 -11.53
CA ARG A 8 -17.19 11.59 -10.96
C ARG A 8 -17.86 10.65 -9.96
N LYS A 9 -17.97 9.36 -10.29
CA LYS A 9 -18.53 8.35 -9.38
C LYS A 9 -17.69 8.25 -8.10
N LEU A 10 -16.38 8.12 -8.21
CA LEU A 10 -15.48 8.06 -7.04
C LEU A 10 -15.60 9.31 -6.17
N HIS A 11 -15.68 10.50 -6.78
CA HIS A 11 -15.86 11.74 -6.05
C HIS A 11 -17.20 11.80 -5.29
N LYS A 12 -18.30 11.28 -5.89
CA LYS A 12 -19.60 11.13 -5.21
C LYS A 12 -19.50 10.23 -3.97
N HIS A 13 -18.55 9.30 -3.95
CA HIS A 13 -18.25 8.44 -2.79
C HIS A 13 -17.12 8.97 -1.90
N GLY A 14 -16.74 10.25 -2.04
CA GLY A 14 -15.70 10.87 -1.19
C GLY A 14 -14.29 10.32 -1.43
N THR A 15 -14.03 9.69 -2.58
CA THR A 15 -12.74 9.07 -2.88
C THR A 15 -12.20 9.47 -4.26
N SER A 16 -10.97 9.06 -4.56
CA SER A 16 -10.34 9.16 -5.86
C SER A 16 -9.78 7.80 -6.30
N PHE A 17 -9.36 7.70 -7.55
CA PHE A 17 -8.69 6.50 -8.05
C PHE A 17 -7.39 6.25 -7.27
N GLN A 18 -6.62 7.30 -7.02
CA GLN A 18 -5.37 7.23 -6.27
C GLN A 18 -5.58 6.74 -4.83
N ALA A 19 -6.66 7.16 -4.18
CA ALA A 19 -7.01 6.71 -2.84
C ALA A 19 -7.40 5.22 -2.83
N GLN A 20 -8.23 4.78 -3.77
CA GLN A 20 -8.59 3.36 -3.89
C GLN A 20 -7.40 2.48 -4.26
N HIS A 21 -6.54 2.96 -5.16
CA HIS A 21 -5.32 2.26 -5.53
C HIS A 21 -4.32 2.17 -4.36
N ALA A 22 -4.20 3.24 -3.56
CA ALA A 22 -3.43 3.23 -2.32
C ALA A 22 -4.00 2.23 -1.30
N LEU A 23 -5.33 2.18 -1.14
CA LEU A 23 -6.00 1.23 -0.25
C LEU A 23 -5.77 -0.22 -0.69
N ALA A 24 -5.88 -0.52 -1.98
CA ALA A 24 -5.57 -1.85 -2.51
C ALA A 24 -4.13 -2.27 -2.20
N ARG A 25 -3.15 -1.41 -2.49
CA ARG A 25 -1.74 -1.69 -2.17
C ARG A 25 -1.47 -1.82 -0.68
N LYS A 26 -2.16 -1.05 0.16
CA LYS A 26 -2.10 -1.19 1.62
C LYS A 26 -2.46 -2.60 2.04
N HIS A 27 -3.61 -3.12 1.57
CA HIS A 27 -4.06 -4.46 1.94
C HIS A 27 -3.08 -5.54 1.47
N VAL A 28 -2.59 -5.44 0.23
CA VAL A 28 -1.56 -6.36 -0.29
C VAL A 28 -0.31 -6.30 0.58
N ALA A 29 0.24 -5.11 0.83
CA ALA A 29 1.46 -4.97 1.63
C ALA A 29 1.32 -5.59 3.03
N LEU A 30 0.20 -5.32 3.71
CA LEU A 30 -0.08 -5.90 5.03
C LEU A 30 -0.17 -7.44 4.97
N SER A 31 -0.82 -8.01 3.95
CA SER A 31 -0.89 -9.47 3.78
C SER A 31 0.48 -10.11 3.52
N LEU A 32 1.38 -9.43 2.80
CA LEU A 32 2.72 -9.94 2.53
C LEU A 32 3.58 -9.96 3.80
N TYR A 33 3.42 -8.97 4.68
CA TYR A 33 4.06 -9.04 5.99
C TYR A 33 3.42 -10.12 6.88
N GLN A 34 2.11 -10.06 7.08
CA GLN A 34 1.44 -10.89 8.08
C GLN A 34 1.37 -12.38 7.70
N ILE A 35 1.08 -12.70 6.43
CA ILE A 35 0.84 -14.08 6.00
C ILE A 35 2.10 -14.70 5.41
N LYS A 36 2.93 -13.90 4.72
CA LYS A 36 4.11 -14.39 4.01
C LYS A 36 5.43 -14.11 4.73
N GLY A 37 5.43 -13.31 5.81
CA GLY A 37 6.63 -12.97 6.57
C GLY A 37 7.70 -12.25 5.73
N MET A 38 7.29 -11.55 4.66
CA MET A 38 8.24 -11.00 3.69
C MET A 38 9.09 -9.85 4.29
N SER A 39 10.30 -9.68 3.76
CA SER A 39 11.15 -8.54 4.10
C SER A 39 10.64 -7.24 3.47
N ASN A 40 11.14 -6.09 3.93
CA ASN A 40 10.79 -4.80 3.33
C ASN A 40 11.17 -4.73 1.85
N GLU A 41 12.31 -5.33 1.49
CA GLU A 41 12.84 -5.38 0.12
C GLU A 41 11.91 -6.22 -0.76
N ALA A 42 11.53 -7.41 -0.30
CA ALA A 42 10.63 -8.30 -1.04
C ALA A 42 9.22 -7.69 -1.22
N VAL A 43 8.69 -7.01 -0.20
CA VAL A 43 7.41 -6.30 -0.31
C VAL A 43 7.50 -5.12 -1.28
N ALA A 44 8.60 -4.36 -1.26
CA ALA A 44 8.82 -3.25 -2.18
C ALA A 44 8.88 -3.75 -3.63
N GLU A 45 9.64 -4.81 -3.89
CA GLU A 45 9.77 -5.45 -5.20
C GLU A 45 8.42 -5.98 -5.71
N TYR A 46 7.68 -6.71 -4.87
CA TYR A 46 6.34 -7.22 -5.23
C TYR A 46 5.37 -6.11 -5.63
N LEU A 47 5.46 -4.95 -4.96
CA LEU A 47 4.64 -3.78 -5.25
C LEU A 47 5.22 -2.90 -6.37
N ASN A 48 6.26 -3.36 -7.06
CA ASN A 48 6.97 -2.70 -8.16
C ASN A 48 7.57 -1.33 -7.78
N PHE A 49 8.13 -1.23 -6.57
CA PHE A 49 8.95 -0.09 -6.19
C PHE A 49 10.43 -0.35 -6.49
N ASN A 50 10.98 0.43 -7.42
CA ASN A 50 12.41 0.39 -7.74
C ASN A 50 13.28 1.23 -6.77
N ASP A 51 12.65 2.04 -5.92
CA ASP A 51 13.33 2.88 -4.92
C ASP A 51 12.76 2.61 -3.51
N PRO A 52 13.57 2.10 -2.57
CA PRO A 52 13.17 1.88 -1.18
C PRO A 52 12.65 3.14 -0.47
N ALA A 53 13.18 4.33 -0.79
CA ALA A 53 12.72 5.57 -0.17
C ALA A 53 11.30 5.95 -0.63
N ASN A 54 10.98 5.72 -1.90
CA ASN A 54 9.63 5.86 -2.45
C ASN A 54 8.65 4.85 -1.85
N PHE A 55 9.05 3.59 -1.69
CA PHE A 55 8.25 2.59 -1.00
C PHE A 55 7.93 3.02 0.42
N ARG A 56 8.95 3.39 1.21
CA ARG A 56 8.80 3.81 2.62
C ARG A 56 7.83 4.97 2.77
N ARG A 57 7.95 6.01 1.94
CA ARG A 57 7.07 7.19 1.97
C ARG A 57 5.64 6.82 1.59
N SER A 58 5.47 6.04 0.53
CA SER A 58 4.16 5.63 0.04
C SER A 58 3.44 4.74 1.06
N PHE A 59 4.14 3.74 1.58
CA PHE A 59 3.63 2.84 2.60
C PHE A 59 3.18 3.61 3.85
N LYS A 60 4.04 4.49 4.39
CA LYS A 60 3.68 5.32 5.55
C LYS A 60 2.46 6.19 5.29
N ARG A 61 2.32 6.74 4.08
CA ARG A 61 1.13 7.51 3.69
C ARG A 61 -0.14 6.65 3.69
N TRP A 62 -0.06 5.37 3.33
CA TRP A 62 -1.23 4.48 3.25
C TRP A 62 -1.60 3.85 4.60
N THR A 63 -0.59 3.53 5.42
CA THR A 63 -0.77 2.77 6.67
C THR A 63 -0.70 3.64 7.92
N GLY A 64 -0.07 4.81 7.86
CA GLY A 64 0.29 5.63 9.02
C GLY A 64 1.63 5.24 9.66
N SER A 65 2.18 4.07 9.33
CA SER A 65 3.36 3.47 9.99
C SER A 65 4.48 3.17 9.00
N THR A 66 5.72 3.10 9.46
CA THR A 66 6.83 2.71 8.58
C THR A 66 6.80 1.21 8.27
N PRO A 67 7.32 0.77 7.11
CA PRO A 67 7.48 -0.65 6.78
C PRO A 67 8.19 -1.44 7.87
N THR A 68 9.31 -0.91 8.39
CA THR A 68 10.10 -1.54 9.46
C THR A 68 9.31 -1.75 10.74
N LEU A 69 8.43 -0.81 11.13
CA LEU A 69 7.58 -0.98 12.30
C LEU A 69 6.58 -2.11 12.08
N ILE A 70 5.91 -2.13 10.91
CA ILE A 70 4.92 -3.16 10.58
C ILE A 70 5.56 -4.55 10.46
N GLN A 71 6.69 -4.65 9.77
CA GLN A 71 7.46 -5.88 9.65
C GLN A 71 7.85 -6.44 11.02
N ARG A 72 8.34 -5.58 11.92
CA ARG A 72 8.67 -6.00 13.29
C ARG A 72 7.44 -6.51 14.01
N LEU A 73 6.32 -5.78 13.98
CA LEU A 73 5.08 -6.17 14.66
C LEU A 73 4.57 -7.56 14.25
N PHE A 74 4.75 -7.97 13.00
CA PHE A 74 4.28 -9.26 12.50
C PHE A 74 5.33 -10.39 12.56
N ASN A 75 6.58 -10.09 12.90
CA ASN A 75 7.65 -11.08 13.00
C ASN A 75 7.92 -11.53 14.45
N PHE A 76 7.11 -11.08 15.41
CA PHE A 76 7.22 -11.45 16.83
C PHE A 76 6.16 -12.48 17.29
N ASP A 77 5.43 -13.09 16.37
CA ASP A 77 4.49 -14.20 16.64
C ASP A 77 5.12 -15.57 16.37
#